data_AF-A0A0V0I0A0-F1
#
_entry.id   AF-A0A0V0I0A0-F1
#
_cell.length_a   1.000
_cell.length_b   1.000
_cell.length_c   1.000
_cell.angle_alpha   90.00
_cell.angle_beta   90.00
_cell.angle_gamma   90.00
#
_symmetry.space_group_name_H-M   'P 1'
#
loop_
_entity.id
_entity.type
_entity.pdbx_description
1 polymer ?
#
loop_
_entity_poly.entity_id
_entity_poly.type
_entity_poly.pdbx_seq_one_letter_code
_entity_poly.pdbx_strand_id
1 'polypeptide(L)'
;MNQFHQVQNDIVQQVRGLINREINGQSTSDLHRQATRDLESAVAAWHSSYCRLIKFQRDFIRSLHGWFKLTLVSVNTEPINGNREFSDSFMFCDEWKLALDRIPDTVASEAIKSFINVVHSIYVKQTEELKIKKRTESASKELEKKASSVRSIERKYYNSYSMVGIGLPDVGPDNGNVLDARDPLAEKKAELAASQRRVEDEMVKHSKAVEVTRAMTLNNIQTGLPGVFQAMTSFSSLMTEALEAVCTRSYSIK
;
A
#
# COMPACT_ATOMS: atom_id res chain seq x y z
N MET A 1 -27.21 7.79 0.81
CA MET A 1 -25.75 7.83 1.08
C MET A 1 -25.39 6.89 2.23
N ASN A 2 -25.98 7.05 3.42
CA ASN A 2 -25.69 6.20 4.59
C ASN A 2 -25.89 4.69 4.34
N GLN A 3 -27.02 4.27 3.74
CA GLN A 3 -27.27 2.87 3.40
C GLN A 3 -26.16 2.23 2.53
N PHE A 4 -25.60 2.98 1.58
CA PHE A 4 -24.50 2.48 0.75
C PHE A 4 -23.22 2.27 1.57
N HIS A 5 -22.90 3.20 2.49
CA HIS A 5 -21.74 3.05 3.36
C HIS A 5 -21.90 1.90 4.38
N GLN A 6 -23.12 1.65 4.87
CA GLN A 6 -23.44 0.47 5.68
C GLN A 6 -23.13 -0.82 4.91
N VAL A 7 -23.67 -0.98 3.70
CA VAL A 7 -23.41 -2.17 2.86
C VAL A 7 -21.91 -2.32 2.56
N GLN A 8 -21.23 -1.23 2.22
CA GLN A 8 -19.78 -1.27 1.98
C GLN A 8 -19.00 -1.68 3.23
N ASN A 9 -19.37 -1.19 4.41
CA ASN A 9 -18.74 -1.56 5.67
C ASN A 9 -18.95 -3.05 5.97
N ASP A 10 -20.16 -3.58 5.78
CA ASP A 10 -20.46 -4.99 6.00
C ASP A 10 -19.65 -5.91 5.08
N ILE A 11 -19.50 -5.52 3.81
CA ILE A 11 -18.61 -6.21 2.85
C ILE A 11 -17.16 -6.18 3.35
N VAL A 12 -16.68 -5.01 3.78
CA VAL A 12 -15.29 -4.84 4.22
C VAL A 12 -14.97 -5.58 5.52
N GLN A 13 -15.95 -5.86 6.39
CA GLN A 13 -15.69 -6.70 7.58
C GLN A 13 -15.21 -8.10 7.21
N GLN A 14 -15.57 -8.62 6.02
CA GLN A 14 -15.10 -9.93 5.54
C GLN A 14 -13.58 -9.96 5.34
N VAL A 15 -12.94 -8.81 5.11
CA VAL A 15 -11.49 -8.69 4.97
C VAL A 15 -10.76 -9.16 6.23
N ARG A 16 -11.35 -8.98 7.41
CA ARG A 16 -10.77 -9.47 8.69
C ARG A 16 -10.60 -10.99 8.72
N GLY A 17 -11.42 -11.72 7.97
CA GLY A 17 -11.36 -13.17 7.85
C GLY A 17 -10.40 -13.67 6.75
N LEU A 18 -9.69 -12.78 6.05
CA LEU A 18 -8.71 -13.19 5.04
C LEU A 18 -7.56 -13.96 5.67
N ILE A 19 -7.52 -15.26 5.44
CA ILE A 19 -6.38 -16.10 5.81
C ILE A 19 -5.43 -16.12 4.63
N ASN A 20 -4.13 -16.01 4.89
CA ASN A 20 -3.10 -16.25 3.87
C ASN A 20 -3.03 -17.76 3.57
N ARG A 21 -4.07 -18.31 2.93
CA ARG A 21 -4.35 -19.75 2.95
C ARG A 21 -3.34 -20.56 2.14
N GLU A 22 -2.68 -19.99 1.15
CA GLU A 22 -1.58 -20.61 0.42
C GLU A 22 -1.09 -19.66 -0.67
N ILE A 23 0.11 -19.10 -0.49
CA ILE A 23 1.03 -18.94 -1.61
C ILE A 23 2.44 -19.15 -1.08
N ASN A 24 2.92 -20.39 -1.10
CA ASN A 24 4.30 -20.75 -0.79
C ASN A 24 5.28 -19.85 -1.58
N GLY A 25 5.89 -18.86 -0.92
CA GLY A 25 7.05 -18.13 -1.43
C GLY A 25 6.86 -17.31 -2.72
N GLN A 26 5.64 -17.00 -3.19
CA GLN A 26 5.52 -16.09 -4.35
C GLN A 26 5.90 -14.66 -3.95
N SER A 27 7.06 -14.24 -4.45
CA SER A 27 7.55 -12.86 -4.34
C SER A 27 6.53 -11.87 -4.89
N THR A 28 6.54 -10.67 -4.35
CA THR A 28 5.95 -9.48 -4.96
C THR A 28 6.32 -9.41 -6.44
N SER A 29 5.31 -9.17 -7.28
CA SER A 29 5.46 -8.97 -8.72
C SER A 29 5.26 -7.50 -9.05
N ASP A 30 5.67 -7.08 -10.24
CA ASP A 30 5.41 -5.70 -10.69
C ASP A 30 3.90 -5.41 -10.75
N LEU A 31 3.06 -6.42 -11.04
CA LEU A 31 1.60 -6.29 -10.99
C LEU A 31 1.09 -6.04 -9.57
N HIS A 32 1.58 -6.77 -8.56
CA HIS A 32 1.22 -6.52 -7.16
C HIS A 32 1.60 -5.09 -6.72
N ARG A 33 2.78 -4.63 -7.14
CA ARG A 33 3.25 -3.27 -6.86
C ARG A 33 2.41 -2.20 -7.56
N GLN A 34 2.05 -2.45 -8.82
CA GLN A 34 1.17 -1.54 -9.58
C GLN A 34 -0.21 -1.46 -8.93
N ALA A 35 -0.83 -2.60 -8.60
CA ALA A 35 -2.12 -2.63 -7.92
C ALA A 35 -2.10 -1.86 -6.59
N THR A 36 -0.99 -1.93 -5.84
CA THR A 36 -0.83 -1.17 -4.59
C THR A 36 -0.76 0.33 -4.84
N ARG A 37 -0.09 0.77 -5.93
CA ARG A 37 -0.07 2.18 -6.34
C ARG A 37 -1.40 2.69 -6.83
N ASP A 38 -2.12 1.88 -7.61
CA ASP A 38 -3.45 2.21 -8.09
C ASP A 38 -4.42 2.35 -6.92
N LEU A 39 -4.32 1.49 -5.91
CA LEU A 39 -5.06 1.61 -4.66
C LEU A 39 -4.74 2.91 -3.92
N GLU A 40 -3.45 3.25 -3.74
CA GLU A 40 -3.02 4.50 -3.10
C GLU A 40 -3.62 5.72 -3.79
N SER A 41 -3.54 5.75 -5.14
CA SER A 41 -4.09 6.82 -5.97
C SER A 41 -5.61 6.93 -5.84
N ALA A 42 -6.32 5.80 -5.88
CA ALA A 42 -7.78 5.76 -5.74
C ALA A 42 -8.24 6.28 -4.37
N VAL A 43 -7.57 5.86 -3.29
CA VAL A 43 -7.89 6.31 -1.92
C VAL A 43 -7.56 7.80 -1.75
N ALA A 44 -6.46 8.28 -2.33
CA ALA A 44 -6.12 9.71 -2.32
C ALA A 44 -7.14 10.57 -3.09
N ALA A 45 -7.59 10.11 -4.25
CA ALA A 45 -8.65 10.76 -5.02
C ALA A 45 -9.98 10.77 -4.26
N TRP A 46 -10.29 9.68 -3.55
CA TRP A 46 -11.46 9.60 -2.67
C TRP A 46 -11.38 10.60 -1.52
N HIS A 47 -10.23 10.68 -0.82
CA HIS A 47 -10.00 11.65 0.27
C HIS A 47 -10.19 13.09 -0.19
N SER A 48 -9.58 13.45 -1.32
CA SER A 48 -9.70 14.78 -1.91
C SER A 48 -11.15 15.12 -2.29
N SER A 49 -11.84 14.16 -2.89
CA SER A 49 -13.25 14.32 -3.28
C SER A 49 -14.16 14.47 -2.06
N TYR A 50 -13.91 13.69 -1.00
CA TYR A 50 -14.61 13.79 0.27
C TYR A 50 -14.44 15.19 0.89
N CYS A 51 -13.19 15.64 1.07
CA CYS A 51 -12.90 16.96 1.66
C CYS A 51 -13.55 18.09 0.86
N ARG A 52 -13.48 18.02 -0.47
CA ARG A 52 -14.08 19.00 -1.37
C ARG A 52 -15.61 19.01 -1.24
N LEU A 53 -16.25 17.84 -1.16
CA LEU A 53 -17.70 17.73 -1.01
C LEU A 53 -18.17 18.41 0.28
N ILE A 54 -17.53 18.11 1.42
CA ILE A 54 -17.92 18.69 2.72
C ILE A 54 -17.72 20.21 2.71
N LYS A 55 -16.57 20.67 2.20
CA LYS A 55 -16.31 22.09 2.05
C LYS A 55 -17.37 22.77 1.19
N PHE A 56 -17.70 22.19 0.04
CA PHE A 56 -18.70 22.75 -0.86
C PHE A 56 -20.09 22.84 -0.20
N GLN A 57 -20.53 21.80 0.51
CA GLN A 57 -21.81 21.82 1.21
C GLN A 57 -21.87 22.94 2.27
N ARG A 58 -20.80 23.11 3.05
CA ARG A 58 -20.69 24.18 4.06
C ARG A 58 -20.67 25.57 3.43
N ASP A 59 -19.89 25.76 2.37
CA ASP A 59 -19.77 27.06 1.71
C ASP A 59 -21.06 27.44 0.98
N PHE A 60 -21.75 26.47 0.39
CA PHE A 60 -23.06 26.65 -0.22
C PHE A 60 -24.10 27.13 0.79
N ILE A 61 -24.27 26.43 1.92
CA ILE A 61 -25.29 26.83 2.91
C ILE A 61 -24.98 28.18 3.54
N ARG A 62 -23.71 28.51 3.76
CA ARG A 62 -23.30 29.83 4.28
C ARG A 62 -23.59 30.94 3.30
N SER A 63 -23.37 30.70 2.01
CA SER A 63 -23.68 31.65 0.95
C SER A 63 -25.19 31.88 0.83
N LEU A 64 -25.99 30.80 0.87
CA LEU A 64 -27.44 30.89 0.86
C LEU A 64 -27.99 31.63 2.08
N HIS A 65 -27.49 31.30 3.27
CA HIS A 65 -27.86 31.99 4.51
C HIS A 65 -27.47 33.48 4.47
N GLY A 66 -26.28 33.82 3.93
CA GLY A 66 -25.85 35.20 3.72
C GLY A 66 -26.74 35.95 2.73
N TRP A 67 -27.15 35.31 1.64
CA TRP A 67 -28.10 35.86 0.69
C TRP A 67 -29.43 36.17 1.35
N PHE A 68 -30.00 35.25 2.16
CA PHE A 68 -31.24 35.52 2.89
C PHE A 68 -31.12 36.70 3.87
N LYS A 69 -29.98 36.87 4.56
CA LYS A 69 -29.75 38.05 5.41
C LYS A 69 -29.78 39.35 4.62
N LEU A 70 -29.26 39.34 3.39
CA LEU A 70 -29.26 40.54 2.55
C LEU A 70 -30.63 40.81 1.93
N THR A 71 -31.35 39.78 1.51
CA THR A 71 -32.60 39.93 0.73
C THR A 71 -33.88 39.94 1.57
N LEU A 72 -34.02 39.08 2.58
CA LEU A 72 -35.24 38.99 3.38
C LEU A 72 -35.21 39.86 4.64
N VAL A 73 -34.03 40.01 5.25
CA VAL A 73 -33.90 40.76 6.51
C VAL A 73 -33.76 42.28 6.25
N SER A 74 -33.28 42.69 5.08
CA SER A 74 -33.14 44.11 4.72
C SER A 74 -34.38 44.73 4.07
N VAL A 75 -35.29 43.94 3.48
CA VAL A 75 -36.48 44.47 2.77
C VAL A 75 -37.65 44.78 3.72
N ASN A 76 -37.71 44.14 4.91
CA ASN A 76 -38.76 44.35 5.91
C ASN A 76 -38.46 45.51 6.90
N THR A 77 -37.77 46.57 6.46
CA THR A 77 -37.38 47.71 7.31
C THR A 77 -38.48 48.76 7.49
N GLU A 78 -39.68 48.36 7.93
CA GLU A 78 -40.54 49.25 8.71
C GLU A 78 -41.08 48.49 9.95
N PRO A 79 -40.55 48.76 11.15
CA PRO A 79 -40.96 48.08 12.36
C PRO A 79 -42.24 48.74 12.89
N ILE A 80 -43.41 48.16 12.63
CA ILE A 80 -44.66 48.68 13.22
C ILE A 80 -44.84 48.19 14.67
N ASN A 81 -44.22 47.08 15.10
CA ASN A 81 -44.31 46.64 16.51
C ASN A 81 -43.21 45.63 16.87
N GLY A 82 -42.00 46.10 17.21
CA GLY A 82 -41.02 45.46 18.13
C GLY A 82 -40.51 44.01 17.92
N ASN A 83 -41.21 43.11 17.24
CA ASN A 83 -40.85 41.72 17.00
C ASN A 83 -40.52 41.55 15.52
N ARG A 84 -39.22 41.44 15.21
CA ARG A 84 -38.74 41.09 13.88
C ARG A 84 -38.88 39.57 13.73
N GLU A 85 -40.04 39.09 13.30
CA GLU A 85 -40.23 37.68 12.96
C GLU A 85 -39.44 37.36 11.69
N PHE A 86 -38.50 36.42 11.80
CA PHE A 86 -37.78 35.91 10.64
C PHE A 86 -38.69 34.97 9.86
N SER A 87 -38.62 35.02 8.52
CA SER A 87 -39.32 34.04 7.68
C SER A 87 -38.91 32.61 8.06
N ASP A 88 -39.86 31.69 8.06
CA ASP A 88 -39.62 30.24 8.28
C ASP A 88 -38.52 29.68 7.38
N SER A 89 -38.40 30.21 6.16
CA SER A 89 -37.34 29.86 5.21
C SER A 89 -35.95 30.26 5.71
N PHE A 90 -35.84 31.41 6.39
CA PHE A 90 -34.59 31.85 7.01
C PHE A 90 -34.24 31.00 8.23
N MET A 91 -35.23 30.72 9.09
CA MET A 91 -35.04 29.86 10.27
C MET A 91 -34.61 28.45 9.89
N PHE A 92 -35.24 27.86 8.85
CA PHE A 92 -34.81 26.60 8.27
C PHE A 92 -33.36 26.65 7.78
N CYS A 93 -32.99 27.70 7.04
CA CYS A 93 -31.65 27.86 6.50
C CYS A 93 -30.58 28.04 7.60
N ASP A 94 -30.89 28.75 8.68
CA ASP A 94 -29.98 28.90 9.82
C ASP A 94 -29.79 27.57 10.58
N GLU A 95 -30.86 26.82 10.84
CA GLU A 95 -30.78 25.48 11.44
C GLU A 95 -29.99 24.52 10.55
N TRP A 96 -30.21 24.54 9.23
CA TRP A 96 -29.43 23.74 8.28
C TRP A 96 -27.94 24.10 8.33
N LYS A 97 -27.60 25.39 8.35
CA LYS A 97 -26.22 25.85 8.50
C LYS A 97 -25.60 25.34 9.80
N LEU A 98 -26.30 25.50 10.93
CA LEU A 98 -25.83 25.06 12.24
C LEU A 98 -25.63 23.54 12.30
N ALA A 99 -26.52 22.77 11.66
CA ALA A 99 -26.37 21.33 11.55
C ALA A 99 -25.07 20.97 10.80
N LEU A 100 -24.81 21.56 9.63
CA LEU A 100 -23.60 21.28 8.85
C LEU A 100 -22.30 21.74 9.53
N ASP A 101 -22.35 22.82 10.31
CA ASP A 101 -21.20 23.31 11.08
C ASP A 101 -20.83 22.37 12.24
N ARG A 102 -21.80 21.60 12.78
CA ARG A 102 -21.60 20.67 13.91
C ARG A 102 -21.16 19.26 13.52
N ILE A 103 -21.26 18.90 12.24
CA ILE A 103 -20.95 17.53 11.78
C ILE A 103 -19.43 17.28 11.84
N PRO A 104 -18.97 16.22 12.52
CA PRO A 104 -17.55 15.91 12.66
C PRO A 104 -16.99 15.20 11.42
N ASP A 105 -16.56 15.97 10.41
CA ASP A 105 -15.95 15.46 9.17
C ASP A 105 -14.48 15.05 9.31
N THR A 106 -13.80 15.57 10.34
CA THR A 106 -12.36 15.37 10.54
C THR A 106 -12.00 13.91 10.82
N VAL A 107 -12.84 13.18 11.57
CA VAL A 107 -12.58 11.78 11.92
C VAL A 107 -12.55 10.89 10.68
N ALA A 108 -13.53 11.05 9.79
CA ALA A 108 -13.58 10.31 8.54
C ALA A 108 -12.45 10.73 7.57
N SER A 109 -12.16 12.03 7.48
CA SER A 109 -11.04 12.55 6.68
C SER A 109 -9.70 11.96 7.11
N GLU A 110 -9.40 11.99 8.41
CA GLU A 110 -8.15 11.47 8.96
C GLU A 110 -8.07 9.95 8.89
N ALA A 111 -9.20 9.22 9.00
CA ALA A 111 -9.22 7.78 8.78
C ALA A 111 -8.80 7.41 7.35
N ILE A 112 -9.38 8.07 6.32
CA ILE A 112 -9.00 7.84 4.92
C ILE A 112 -7.52 8.21 4.72
N LYS A 113 -7.09 9.36 5.22
CA LYS A 113 -5.70 9.85 5.10
C LYS A 113 -4.69 8.91 5.76
N SER A 114 -5.01 8.41 6.95
CA SER A 114 -4.20 7.40 7.63
C SER A 114 -4.07 6.14 6.79
N PHE A 115 -5.15 5.69 6.15
CA PHE A 115 -5.11 4.52 5.28
C PHE A 115 -4.25 4.73 4.02
N ILE A 116 -4.20 5.94 3.45
CA ILE A 116 -3.25 6.28 2.38
C ILE A 116 -1.81 6.00 2.84
N ASN A 117 -1.43 6.44 4.06
CA ASN A 117 -0.10 6.20 4.61
C ASN A 117 0.19 4.70 4.83
N VAL A 118 -0.83 3.94 5.23
CA VAL A 118 -0.75 2.48 5.38
C VAL A 118 -0.45 1.82 4.02
N VAL A 119 -1.21 2.17 2.97
CA VAL A 119 -0.98 1.65 1.61
C VAL A 119 0.39 2.07 1.07
N HIS A 120 0.81 3.32 1.33
CA HIS A 120 2.14 3.79 0.95
C HIS A 120 3.25 2.95 1.60
N SER A 121 3.10 2.61 2.88
CA SER A 121 4.07 1.78 3.60
C SER A 121 4.18 0.37 3.00
N ILE A 122 3.07 -0.19 2.51
CA ILE A 122 3.06 -1.47 1.77
C ILE A 122 3.87 -1.33 0.48
N TYR A 123 3.65 -0.26 -0.30
CA TYR A 123 4.40 -0.03 -1.53
C TYR A 123 5.92 0.07 -1.29
N VAL A 124 6.34 0.77 -0.23
CA VAL A 124 7.76 0.88 0.13
C VAL A 124 8.35 -0.50 0.40
N LYS A 125 7.66 -1.34 1.17
CA LYS A 125 8.11 -2.72 1.44
C LYS A 125 8.17 -3.60 0.21
N GLN A 126 7.15 -3.55 -0.65
CA GLN A 126 7.17 -4.23 -1.95
C GLN A 126 8.36 -3.80 -2.83
N THR A 127 8.73 -2.52 -2.77
CA THR A 127 9.89 -1.98 -3.51
C THR A 127 11.21 -2.48 -2.94
N GLU A 128 11.34 -2.56 -1.62
CA GLU A 128 12.51 -3.14 -0.94
C GLU A 128 12.67 -4.63 -1.27
N GLU A 129 11.59 -5.41 -1.21
CA GLU A 129 11.59 -6.83 -1.57
C GLU A 129 12.06 -7.04 -3.01
N LEU A 130 11.57 -6.24 -3.97
CA LEU A 130 11.98 -6.36 -5.38
C LEU A 130 13.46 -6.00 -5.58
N LYS A 131 14.01 -5.06 -4.79
CA LYS A 131 15.45 -4.77 -4.83
C LYS A 131 16.27 -5.96 -4.34
N ILE A 132 15.84 -6.62 -3.27
CA ILE A 132 16.48 -7.83 -2.76
C ILE A 132 16.40 -8.96 -3.81
N LYS A 133 15.22 -9.17 -4.41
CA LYS A 133 15.03 -10.14 -5.50
C LYS A 133 16.02 -9.92 -6.64
N LYS A 134 16.16 -8.69 -7.14
CA LYS A 134 17.11 -8.35 -8.21
C LYS A 134 18.56 -8.63 -7.82
N ARG A 135 18.94 -8.40 -6.55
CA ARG A 135 20.27 -8.76 -6.04
C ARG A 135 20.46 -10.28 -6.03
N THR A 136 19.49 -11.05 -5.54
CA THR A 136 19.53 -12.52 -5.55
C THR A 136 19.66 -13.06 -6.98
N GLU A 137 18.85 -12.57 -7.92
CA GLU A 137 18.92 -12.95 -9.34
C GLU A 137 20.29 -12.62 -9.97
N SER A 138 20.86 -11.46 -9.62
CA SER A 138 22.19 -11.06 -10.11
C SER A 138 23.29 -11.98 -9.58
N ALA A 139 23.24 -12.34 -8.29
CA ALA A 139 24.18 -13.26 -7.67
C ALA A 139 24.07 -14.67 -8.28
N SER A 140 22.85 -15.16 -8.51
CA SER A 140 22.61 -16.45 -9.17
C SER A 140 23.15 -16.47 -10.60
N LYS A 141 22.97 -15.38 -11.36
CA LYS A 141 23.51 -15.25 -12.72
C LYS A 141 25.04 -15.20 -12.75
N GLU A 142 25.67 -14.57 -11.75
CA GLU A 142 27.13 -14.56 -11.59
C GLU A 142 27.65 -15.97 -11.30
N LEU A 143 27.00 -16.70 -10.38
CA LEU A 143 27.31 -18.08 -10.05
C LEU A 143 27.20 -18.99 -11.28
N GLU A 144 26.12 -18.88 -12.06
CA GLU A 144 25.91 -19.67 -13.27
C GLU A 144 27.02 -19.46 -14.31
N LYS A 145 27.45 -18.21 -14.51
CA LYS A 145 28.58 -17.87 -15.38
C LYS A 145 29.89 -18.48 -14.87
N LYS A 146 30.17 -18.36 -13.57
CA LYS A 146 31.36 -18.97 -12.93
C LYS A 146 31.34 -20.49 -13.06
N ALA A 147 30.22 -21.13 -12.75
CA ALA A 147 30.05 -22.58 -12.87
C ALA A 147 30.27 -23.07 -14.31
N SER A 148 29.75 -22.32 -15.29
CA SER A 148 29.91 -22.65 -16.71
C SER A 148 31.36 -22.47 -17.18
N SER A 149 32.06 -21.44 -16.68
CA SER A 149 33.48 -21.23 -16.94
C SER A 149 34.34 -22.34 -16.36
N VAL A 150 34.12 -22.73 -15.09
CA VAL A 150 34.82 -23.86 -14.45
C VAL A 150 34.61 -25.15 -15.23
N ARG A 151 33.35 -25.49 -15.58
CA ARG A 151 33.05 -26.67 -16.41
C ARG A 151 33.74 -26.66 -17.77
N SER A 152 33.89 -25.48 -18.38
CA SER A 152 34.61 -25.34 -19.66
C SER A 152 36.11 -25.60 -19.51
N ILE A 153 36.72 -25.09 -18.43
CA ILE A 153 38.15 -25.31 -18.16
C ILE A 153 38.39 -26.78 -17.81
N GLU A 154 37.56 -27.39 -16.96
CA GLU A 154 37.62 -28.82 -16.64
C GLU A 154 37.59 -29.67 -17.91
N ARG A 155 36.62 -29.42 -18.81
CA ARG A 155 36.51 -30.14 -20.08
C ARG A 155 37.77 -30.00 -20.93
N LYS A 156 38.32 -28.78 -21.06
CA LYS A 156 39.55 -28.56 -21.83
C LYS A 156 40.73 -29.30 -21.19
N TYR A 157 40.90 -29.17 -19.87
CA TYR A 157 41.99 -29.79 -19.13
C TYR A 157 41.98 -31.32 -19.29
N TYR A 158 40.83 -31.97 -19.04
CA TYR A 158 40.71 -33.42 -19.17
C TYR A 158 40.76 -33.91 -20.62
N ASN A 159 40.19 -33.18 -21.59
CA ASN A 159 40.29 -33.56 -23.01
C ASN A 159 41.72 -33.41 -23.56
N SER A 160 42.46 -32.39 -23.13
CA SER A 160 43.87 -32.20 -23.51
C SER A 160 44.76 -33.32 -22.94
N TYR A 161 44.49 -33.76 -21.70
CA TYR A 161 45.20 -34.88 -21.09
C TYR A 161 44.81 -36.24 -21.70
N SER A 162 43.57 -36.38 -22.18
CA SER A 162 43.10 -37.61 -22.83
C SER A 162 43.53 -37.75 -24.30
N MET A 163 43.81 -36.65 -25.02
CA MET A 163 44.31 -36.69 -26.41
C MET A 163 45.84 -36.80 -26.51
N VAL A 164 46.56 -36.37 -25.48
CA VAL A 164 48.01 -36.48 -25.41
C VAL A 164 48.31 -37.67 -24.54
N GLY A 165 48.24 -38.89 -25.10
CA GLY A 165 48.53 -40.17 -24.43
C GLY A 165 49.95 -40.28 -23.87
N ILE A 166 50.32 -39.38 -22.97
CA ILE A 166 51.53 -39.43 -22.17
C ILE A 166 51.20 -40.39 -21.04
N GLY A 167 51.61 -41.64 -21.26
CA GLY A 167 51.88 -42.56 -20.17
C GLY A 167 52.79 -41.88 -19.15
N LEU A 168 52.67 -42.32 -17.89
CA LEU A 168 53.49 -41.86 -16.77
C LEU A 168 54.91 -41.53 -17.20
N PRO A 169 55.48 -40.37 -16.82
CA PRO A 169 56.91 -40.16 -16.97
C PRO A 169 57.61 -41.24 -16.15
N ASP A 170 58.44 -42.02 -16.83
CA ASP A 170 59.36 -42.98 -16.23
C ASP A 170 60.09 -42.32 -15.05
N VAL A 171 59.97 -42.95 -13.88
CA VAL A 171 60.53 -42.46 -12.61
C VAL A 171 62.03 -42.75 -12.64
N GLY A 172 62.79 -41.85 -13.25
CA GLY A 172 64.23 -41.75 -13.05
C GLY A 172 64.53 -41.26 -11.62
N PRO A 173 65.39 -41.93 -10.85
CA PRO A 173 65.60 -41.65 -9.43
C PRO A 173 66.65 -40.55 -9.26
N ASP A 174 66.38 -39.33 -9.73
CA ASP A 174 67.15 -38.13 -9.32
C ASP A 174 66.53 -36.87 -9.91
N ASN A 175 65.59 -36.28 -9.18
CA ASN A 175 65.45 -34.84 -9.01
C ASN A 175 64.22 -34.54 -8.16
N GLY A 176 64.47 -34.03 -6.95
CA GLY A 176 63.47 -33.72 -5.92
C GLY A 176 62.61 -32.50 -6.23
N ASN A 177 61.94 -32.46 -7.38
CA ASN A 177 60.80 -31.58 -7.58
C ASN A 177 59.55 -32.34 -7.18
N VAL A 178 59.21 -32.20 -5.90
CA VAL A 178 57.88 -32.48 -5.35
C VAL A 178 56.85 -31.91 -6.33
N LEU A 179 56.26 -32.80 -7.14
CA LEU A 179 55.15 -32.45 -8.02
C LEU A 179 54.09 -31.82 -7.12
N ASP A 180 53.82 -30.53 -7.30
CA ASP A 180 52.75 -29.83 -6.62
C ASP A 180 51.43 -30.54 -6.98
N ALA A 181 51.04 -31.48 -6.13
CA ALA A 181 49.84 -32.32 -6.26
C ALA A 181 48.56 -31.51 -6.00
N ARG A 182 48.62 -30.18 -6.13
CA ARG A 182 47.45 -29.31 -6.08
C ARG A 182 46.64 -29.48 -7.34
N ASP A 183 45.35 -29.74 -7.16
CA ASP A 183 44.35 -29.61 -8.22
C ASP A 183 44.51 -28.20 -8.85
N PRO A 184 44.86 -28.08 -10.15
CA PRO A 184 45.06 -26.80 -10.84
C PRO A 184 43.80 -25.92 -10.83
N LEU A 185 42.65 -26.51 -10.51
CA LEU A 185 41.35 -25.84 -10.42
C LEU A 185 40.89 -25.61 -8.98
N ALA A 186 41.71 -25.94 -7.97
CA ALA A 186 41.35 -25.78 -6.55
C ALA A 186 40.90 -24.35 -6.22
N GLU A 187 41.63 -23.35 -6.69
CA GLU A 187 41.30 -21.92 -6.46
C GLU A 187 39.96 -21.55 -7.13
N LYS A 188 39.75 -21.99 -8.38
CA LYS A 188 38.50 -21.71 -9.12
C LYS A 188 37.29 -22.43 -8.51
N LYS A 189 37.48 -23.65 -8.00
CA LYS A 189 36.45 -24.39 -7.24
C LYS A 189 36.17 -23.72 -5.89
N ALA A 190 37.17 -23.17 -5.21
CA ALA A 190 36.99 -22.42 -3.97
C ALA A 190 36.24 -21.09 -4.21
N GLU A 191 36.58 -20.34 -5.26
CA GLU A 191 35.85 -19.14 -5.69
C GLU A 191 34.38 -19.48 -6.03
N LEU A 192 34.14 -20.60 -6.71
CA LEU A 192 32.80 -21.07 -7.05
C LEU A 192 31.99 -21.41 -5.78
N ALA A 193 32.60 -22.13 -4.83
CA ALA A 193 31.97 -22.46 -3.55
C ALA A 193 31.66 -21.19 -2.72
N ALA A 194 32.53 -20.17 -2.74
CA ALA A 194 32.25 -18.89 -2.10
C ALA A 194 31.07 -18.15 -2.78
N SER A 195 30.99 -18.20 -4.11
CA SER A 195 29.86 -17.65 -4.87
C SER A 195 28.55 -18.39 -4.58
N GLN A 196 28.61 -19.71 -4.39
CA GLN A 196 27.47 -20.55 -4.04
C GLN A 196 26.89 -20.16 -2.68
N ARG A 197 27.75 -20.04 -1.65
CA ARG A 197 27.34 -19.57 -0.32
C ARG A 197 26.70 -18.18 -0.35
N ARG A 198 27.27 -17.26 -1.14
CA ARG A 198 26.69 -15.92 -1.32
C ARG A 198 25.27 -15.97 -1.90
N VAL A 199 25.02 -16.86 -2.87
CA VAL A 199 23.67 -17.03 -3.45
C VAL A 199 22.71 -17.59 -2.40
N GLU A 200 23.12 -18.59 -1.63
CA GLU A 200 22.32 -19.15 -0.54
C GLU A 200 21.94 -18.09 0.50
N ASP A 201 22.90 -17.26 0.92
CA ASP A 201 22.63 -16.13 1.85
C ASP A 201 21.62 -15.14 1.28
N GLU A 202 21.74 -14.77 0.00
CA GLU A 202 20.80 -13.84 -0.66
C GLU A 202 19.43 -14.48 -0.92
N MET A 203 19.34 -15.80 -1.11
CA MET A 203 18.07 -16.52 -1.19
C MET A 203 17.33 -16.51 0.15
N VAL A 204 18.04 -16.73 1.26
CA VAL A 204 17.47 -16.64 2.61
C VAL A 204 16.94 -15.23 2.89
N LYS A 205 17.72 -14.19 2.55
CA LYS A 205 17.28 -12.79 2.69
C LYS A 205 16.03 -12.49 1.86
N HIS A 206 15.98 -12.97 0.62
CA HIS A 206 14.82 -12.78 -0.25
C HIS A 206 13.59 -13.47 0.32
N SER A 207 13.69 -14.75 0.74
CA SER A 207 12.59 -15.48 1.36
C SER A 207 12.01 -14.75 2.56
N LYS A 208 12.87 -14.27 3.46
CA LYS A 208 12.46 -13.50 4.63
C LYS A 208 11.81 -12.16 4.26
N ALA A 209 12.30 -11.48 3.23
CA ALA A 209 11.69 -10.24 2.74
C ALA A 209 10.27 -10.50 2.18
N VAL A 210 10.06 -11.60 1.46
CA VAL A 210 8.74 -12.00 0.94
C VAL A 210 7.77 -12.22 2.10
N GLU A 211 8.16 -13.00 3.11
CA GLU A 211 7.33 -13.29 4.29
C GLU A 211 6.91 -12.00 5.01
N VAL A 212 7.87 -11.11 5.27
CA VAL A 212 7.61 -9.83 5.94
C VAL A 212 6.66 -8.95 5.12
N THR A 213 6.91 -8.79 3.82
CA THR A 213 6.03 -7.97 2.96
C THR A 213 4.62 -8.52 2.92
N ARG A 214 4.45 -9.84 2.81
CA ARG A 214 3.12 -10.48 2.77
C ARG A 214 2.37 -10.32 4.09
N ALA A 215 3.04 -10.60 5.21
CA ALA A 215 2.45 -10.44 6.53
C ALA A 215 2.03 -8.99 6.79
N MET A 216 2.91 -8.04 6.48
CA MET A 216 2.62 -6.61 6.64
C MET A 216 1.47 -6.16 5.74
N THR A 217 1.46 -6.56 4.47
CA THR A 217 0.38 -6.24 3.53
C THR A 217 -0.96 -6.73 4.06
N LEU A 218 -1.05 -8.00 4.46
CA LEU A 218 -2.28 -8.58 4.95
C LEU A 218 -2.75 -7.89 6.23
N ASN A 219 -1.88 -7.76 7.22
CA ASN A 219 -2.22 -7.16 8.51
C ASN A 219 -2.70 -5.70 8.34
N ASN A 220 -2.02 -4.92 7.52
CA ASN A 220 -2.38 -3.53 7.25
C ASN A 220 -3.75 -3.41 6.57
N ILE A 221 -4.07 -4.30 5.62
CA ILE A 221 -5.37 -4.30 4.95
C ILE A 221 -6.48 -4.75 5.92
N GLN A 222 -6.23 -5.79 6.73
CA GLN A 222 -7.19 -6.30 7.70
C GLN A 222 -7.53 -5.33 8.83
N THR A 223 -6.58 -4.48 9.22
CA THR A 223 -6.74 -3.55 10.33
C THR A 223 -7.12 -2.15 9.85
N GLY A 224 -6.49 -1.67 8.78
CA GLY A 224 -6.67 -0.31 8.26
C GLY A 224 -7.97 -0.13 7.49
N LEU A 225 -8.27 -1.03 6.55
CA LEU A 225 -9.41 -0.85 5.64
C LEU A 225 -10.76 -0.82 6.39
N PRO A 226 -11.05 -1.73 7.34
CA PRO A 226 -12.31 -1.67 8.10
C PRO A 226 -12.47 -0.39 8.91
N GLY A 227 -11.40 0.17 9.46
CA GLY A 227 -11.45 1.42 10.22
C GLY A 227 -11.95 2.60 9.36
N VAL A 228 -11.55 2.65 8.08
CA VAL A 228 -11.99 3.69 7.16
C VAL A 228 -13.49 3.59 6.88
N PHE A 229 -13.98 2.40 6.55
CA PHE A 229 -15.40 2.21 6.25
C PHE A 229 -16.28 2.40 7.48
N GLN A 230 -15.82 2.01 8.66
CA GLN A 230 -16.52 2.29 9.90
C GLN A 230 -16.64 3.81 10.14
N ALA A 231 -15.54 4.56 10.00
CA ALA A 231 -15.56 6.02 10.16
C ALA A 231 -16.49 6.70 9.15
N MET A 232 -16.50 6.25 7.89
CA MET A 232 -17.39 6.78 6.84
C MET A 232 -18.85 6.44 7.09
N THR A 233 -19.16 5.24 7.55
CA THR A 233 -20.53 4.85 7.92
C THR A 233 -21.02 5.70 9.08
N SER A 234 -20.24 5.83 10.16
CA SER A 234 -20.58 6.69 11.29
C SER A 234 -20.79 8.14 10.87
N PHE A 235 -19.87 8.70 10.06
CA PHE A 235 -20.01 10.05 9.52
C PHE A 235 -21.31 10.22 8.74
N SER A 236 -21.62 9.28 7.83
CA SER A 236 -22.82 9.36 7.01
C SER A 236 -24.11 9.23 7.83
N SER A 237 -24.10 8.48 8.94
CA SER A 237 -25.23 8.36 9.87
C SER A 237 -25.49 9.70 10.56
N LEU A 238 -24.44 10.29 11.15
CA LEU A 238 -24.52 11.59 11.81
C LEU A 238 -24.99 12.68 10.85
N MET A 239 -24.53 12.65 9.59
CA MET A 239 -24.99 13.58 8.56
C MET A 239 -26.48 13.39 8.25
N THR A 240 -26.94 12.15 8.10
CA THR A 240 -28.37 11.84 7.87
C THR A 240 -29.22 12.31 9.05
N GLU A 241 -28.85 11.95 10.29
CA GLU A 241 -29.55 12.35 11.50
C GLU A 241 -29.64 13.88 11.66
N ALA A 242 -28.53 14.58 11.40
CA ALA A 242 -28.48 16.04 11.48
C ALA A 242 -29.41 16.71 10.45
N LEU A 243 -29.46 16.21 9.22
CA LEU A 243 -30.33 16.75 8.18
C LEU A 243 -31.80 16.41 8.42
N GLU A 244 -32.10 15.19 8.87
CA GLU A 244 -33.47 14.79 9.23
C GLU A 244 -34.00 15.66 10.38
N ALA A 245 -33.19 15.93 11.41
CA ALA A 245 -33.58 16.80 12.51
C ALA A 245 -33.95 18.23 12.04
N VAL A 246 -33.23 18.78 11.06
CA VAL A 246 -33.54 20.09 10.47
C VAL A 246 -34.88 20.03 9.74
N CYS A 247 -35.11 18.99 8.92
CA CYS A 247 -36.38 18.81 8.20
C CYS A 247 -37.57 18.67 9.17
N THR A 248 -37.47 17.81 10.19
CA THR A 248 -38.56 17.58 11.15
C THR A 248 -38.91 18.84 11.94
N ARG A 249 -37.91 19.64 12.35
CA ARG A 249 -38.15 20.94 12.99
C ARG A 249 -38.84 21.90 12.04
N SER A 250 -38.45 21.93 10.76
CA SER A 250 -39.10 22.75 9.73
C SER A 250 -40.58 22.45 9.59
N TYR A 251 -40.99 21.18 9.62
CA TYR A 251 -42.39 20.79 9.53
C TYR A 251 -43.21 21.15 10.77
N SER A 252 -42.55 21.56 11.86
CA SER A 252 -43.19 22.02 13.09
C SER A 252 -43.36 23.55 13.13
N ILE A 253 -42.78 24.28 12.17
CA ILE A 253 -42.95 25.72 12.00
C ILE A 253 -44.32 25.94 11.34
N LYS A 254 -45.21 26.67 12.02
CA LYS A 254 -46.60 26.97 11.60
C LYS A 254 -46.79 28.45 11.38
#